data_AF-A0A2E1FSN1-F1
#
_entry.id   AF-A0A2E1FSN1-F1
#
_cell.length_a   1.000
_cell.length_b   1.000
_cell.length_c   1.000
_cell.angle_alpha   90.00
_cell.angle_beta   90.00
_cell.angle_gamma   90.00
#
_symmetry.space_group_name_H-M   'P 1'
#
loop_
_entity.id
_entity.type
_entity.pdbx_description
1 polymer ?
#
loop_
_entity_poly.entity_id
_entity_poly.type
_entity_poly.pdbx_seq_one_letter_code
_entity_poly.pdbx_strand_id
1 'polypeptide(L)'
;MLTRLIKILLAASSLAYTVYLFSVAQTGAAVGMIFVTAILVMMTLKSMRLVLAFVQIRQQKMPEAKKWLGRIKQNQLWPRQRGYYNFLLGSLTMEENMNVAEKYLKEAVSLGLRHAHDEAAAKLNLAVVASTKRRTREAIMLLNDCKRLDTKGMLTKDIKMVEQAVKGGGAKTSTGGRGGASSSARQARRSKK
;
A
#
# COMPACT_ATOMS: atom_id res chain seq x y z
N MET A 1 -8.71 -3.09 24.12
CA MET A 1 -7.39 -2.47 24.35
C MET A 1 -6.69 -3.13 25.54
N LEU A 2 -7.37 -3.27 26.68
CA LEU A 2 -6.83 -3.85 27.92
C LEU A 2 -6.21 -5.26 27.77
N THR A 3 -6.95 -6.23 27.23
CA THR A 3 -6.45 -7.61 27.02
C THR A 3 -5.28 -7.74 26.03
N ARG A 4 -4.95 -6.68 25.28
CA ARG A 4 -3.87 -6.65 24.28
C ARG A 4 -2.62 -5.99 24.85
N LEU A 5 -2.79 -4.90 25.60
CA LEU A 5 -1.74 -4.30 26.42
C LEU A 5 -1.24 -5.28 27.48
N ILE A 6 -2.14 -6.02 28.15
CA ILE A 6 -1.77 -7.06 29.11
C ILE A 6 -0.89 -8.13 28.45
N LYS A 7 -1.16 -8.54 27.20
CA LYS A 7 -0.35 -9.55 26.50
C LYS A 7 1.05 -9.04 26.14
N ILE A 8 1.16 -7.78 25.73
CA ILE A 8 2.45 -7.15 25.42
C ILE A 8 3.25 -6.93 26.70
N LEU A 9 2.60 -6.46 27.76
CA LEU A 9 3.22 -6.27 29.07
C LEU A 9 3.71 -7.62 29.62
N LEU A 10 2.90 -8.68 29.53
CA LEU A 10 3.25 -10.03 29.97
C LEU A 10 4.43 -10.61 29.19
N ALA A 11 4.49 -10.37 27.87
CA ALA A 11 5.62 -10.79 27.05
C ALA A 11 6.89 -10.01 27.40
N ALA A 12 6.79 -8.70 27.64
CA ALA A 12 7.92 -7.86 28.03
C ALA A 12 8.45 -8.20 29.44
N SER A 13 7.56 -8.46 30.41
CA SER A 13 7.94 -8.90 31.75
C SER A 13 8.54 -10.31 31.74
N SER A 14 8.03 -11.22 30.90
CA SER A 14 8.63 -12.54 30.70
C SER A 14 10.05 -12.44 30.13
N LEU A 15 10.27 -11.58 29.12
CA LEU A 15 11.59 -11.34 28.55
C LEU A 15 12.57 -10.77 29.59
N ALA A 16 12.13 -9.77 30.38
CA ALA A 16 12.94 -9.19 31.45
C ALA A 16 13.30 -10.23 32.52
N TYR A 17 12.35 -11.10 32.88
CA TYR A 17 12.57 -12.19 33.82
C TYR A 17 13.57 -13.23 33.27
N THR A 18 13.50 -13.54 31.97
CA THR A 18 14.49 -14.43 31.31
C THR A 18 15.90 -13.84 31.37
N VAL A 19 16.07 -12.54 31.12
CA VAL A 19 17.38 -11.85 31.24
C VAL A 19 17.88 -11.83 32.69
N TYR A 20 16.98 -11.65 33.66
CA TYR A 20 17.31 -11.75 35.08
C TYR A 20 17.79 -13.16 35.46
N LEU A 21 17.11 -14.22 35.00
CA LEU A 21 17.52 -15.61 35.25
C LEU A 21 18.92 -15.94 34.70
N PHE A 22 19.28 -15.36 33.55
CA PHE A 22 20.64 -15.46 33.02
C PHE A 22 21.67 -14.77 33.91
N SER A 23 21.30 -13.68 34.58
CA SER A 23 22.19 -12.92 35.48
C SER A 23 22.48 -13.65 36.79
N VAL A 24 21.58 -14.52 37.25
CA VAL A 24 21.72 -15.35 38.47
C VAL A 24 22.37 -16.72 38.19
N ALA A 25 22.92 -16.92 36.97
CA ALA A 25 23.57 -18.17 36.54
C ALA A 25 22.67 -19.43 36.59
N GLN A 26 21.35 -19.30 36.62
CA GLN A 26 20.40 -20.43 36.50
C GLN A 26 20.14 -20.78 35.03
N THR A 27 21.17 -21.32 34.35
CA THR A 27 21.11 -21.67 32.92
C THR A 27 20.00 -22.66 32.57
N GLY A 28 19.72 -23.66 33.42
CA GLY A 28 18.65 -24.64 33.19
C GLY A 28 17.24 -24.02 33.17
N ALA A 29 16.94 -23.15 34.14
CA ALA A 29 15.64 -22.46 34.21
C ALA A 29 15.51 -21.36 33.15
N ALA A 30 16.61 -20.70 32.79
CA ALA A 30 16.65 -19.68 31.75
C ALA A 30 16.32 -20.25 30.36
N VAL A 31 16.85 -21.43 30.03
CA VAL A 31 16.53 -22.13 28.77
C VAL A 31 15.05 -22.50 28.70
N GLY A 32 14.46 -23.00 29.80
CA GLY A 32 13.02 -23.26 29.86
C GLY A 32 12.18 -22.00 29.65
N MET A 33 12.59 -20.89 30.28
CA MET A 33 11.94 -19.59 30.11
C MET A 33 12.02 -19.05 28.68
N ILE A 34 13.09 -19.32 27.93
CA ILE A 34 13.18 -18.94 26.50
C ILE A 34 12.03 -19.54 25.68
N PHE A 35 11.69 -20.82 25.88
CA PHE A 35 10.56 -21.44 25.17
C PHE A 35 9.22 -20.81 25.56
N VAL A 36 9.03 -20.49 26.83
CA VAL A 36 7.82 -19.81 27.32
C VAL A 36 7.71 -18.39 26.74
N THR A 37 8.81 -17.63 26.76
CA THR A 37 8.87 -16.30 26.14
C THR A 37 8.64 -16.40 24.63
N ALA A 38 9.22 -17.39 23.94
CA ALA A 38 9.00 -17.61 22.50
C ALA A 38 7.52 -17.92 22.18
N ILE A 39 6.86 -18.74 23.00
CA ILE A 39 5.41 -19.04 22.86
C ILE A 39 4.56 -17.78 23.11
N LEU A 40 4.88 -17.00 24.15
CA LEU A 40 4.18 -15.74 24.45
C LEU A 40 4.37 -14.71 23.33
N VAL A 41 5.58 -14.59 22.78
CA VAL A 41 5.90 -13.76 21.62
C VAL A 41 5.14 -14.25 20.39
N MET A 42 5.08 -15.57 20.15
CA MET A 42 4.25 -16.14 19.08
C MET A 42 2.78 -15.79 19.24
N MET A 43 2.26 -15.76 20.46
CA MET A 43 0.87 -15.39 20.73
C MET A 43 0.58 -13.91 20.39
N THR A 44 1.59 -13.04 20.48
CA THR A 44 1.50 -11.64 20.00
C THR A 44 1.62 -11.49 18.47
N LEU A 45 1.99 -12.52 17.70
CA LEU A 45 2.13 -12.49 16.23
C LEU A 45 0.82 -12.30 15.44
N LYS A 46 -0.35 -12.07 16.07
CA LYS A 46 -1.55 -11.70 15.31
C LYS A 46 -1.33 -10.45 14.44
N SER A 47 -0.45 -9.54 14.84
CA SER A 47 0.03 -8.41 14.01
C SER A 47 0.85 -8.86 12.79
N MET A 48 1.60 -9.96 12.91
CA MET A 48 2.48 -10.50 11.86
C MET A 48 1.71 -11.04 10.65
N ARG A 49 0.44 -11.44 10.81
CA ARG A 49 -0.39 -11.92 9.68
C ARG A 49 -0.56 -10.87 8.59
N LEU A 50 -0.66 -9.58 8.98
CA LEU A 50 -0.70 -8.46 8.03
C LEU A 50 0.63 -8.30 7.29
N VAL A 51 1.75 -8.51 8.00
CA VAL A 51 3.10 -8.44 7.42
C VAL A 51 3.30 -9.58 6.43
N LEU A 52 2.89 -10.81 6.78
CA LEU A 52 2.95 -11.96 5.87
C LEU A 52 2.12 -11.74 4.61
N ALA A 53 0.91 -11.21 4.76
CA ALA A 53 0.07 -10.83 3.63
C ALA A 53 0.75 -9.77 2.74
N PHE A 54 1.35 -8.73 3.34
CA PHE A 54 2.11 -7.73 2.59
C PHE A 54 3.29 -8.33 1.82
N VAL A 55 4.06 -9.22 2.45
CA VAL A 55 5.18 -9.91 1.80
C VAL A 55 4.68 -10.76 0.62
N GLN A 56 3.55 -11.46 0.77
CA GLN A 56 2.96 -12.23 -0.32
C GLN A 56 2.48 -11.36 -1.48
N ILE A 57 1.86 -10.20 -1.20
CA ILE A 57 1.50 -9.22 -2.23
C ILE A 57 2.76 -8.74 -2.97
N ARG A 58 3.83 -8.43 -2.24
CA ARG A 58 5.12 -8.02 -2.84
C ARG A 58 5.76 -9.14 -3.68
N GLN A 59 5.55 -10.39 -3.31
CA GLN A 59 5.98 -11.57 -4.08
C GLN A 59 5.02 -11.92 -5.23
N GLN A 60 4.00 -11.08 -5.51
CA GLN A 60 2.97 -11.32 -6.54
C GLN A 60 2.11 -12.58 -6.29
N LYS A 61 2.09 -13.11 -5.07
CA LYS A 61 1.27 -14.26 -4.66
C LYS A 61 -0.11 -13.80 -4.16
N MET A 62 -0.89 -13.22 -5.05
CA MET A 62 -2.24 -12.68 -4.75
C MET A 62 -3.23 -13.69 -4.14
N PRO A 63 -3.35 -14.95 -4.61
CA PRO A 63 -4.32 -15.88 -4.05
C PRO A 63 -3.98 -16.31 -2.62
N GLU A 64 -2.68 -16.47 -2.31
CA GLU A 64 -2.24 -16.74 -0.94
C GLU A 64 -2.51 -15.54 -0.04
N ALA A 65 -2.17 -14.34 -0.50
CA ALA A 65 -2.43 -13.10 0.25
C ALA A 65 -3.92 -12.95 0.58
N LYS A 66 -4.82 -13.21 -0.37
CA LYS A 66 -6.27 -13.20 -0.15
C LYS A 66 -6.71 -14.22 0.90
N LYS A 67 -6.14 -15.42 0.89
CA LYS A 67 -6.40 -16.48 1.90
C LYS A 67 -5.93 -16.06 3.29
N TRP A 68 -4.77 -15.41 3.39
CA TRP A 68 -4.24 -14.92 4.66
C TRP A 68 -5.02 -13.71 5.20
N LEU A 69 -5.40 -12.76 4.33
CA LEU A 69 -6.27 -11.65 4.70
C LEU A 69 -7.65 -12.12 5.13
N GLY A 70 -8.27 -13.06 4.41
CA GLY A 70 -9.62 -13.57 4.74
C GLY A 70 -9.71 -14.24 6.11
N ARG A 71 -8.58 -14.69 6.67
CA ARG A 71 -8.50 -15.25 8.04
C ARG A 71 -8.42 -14.18 9.14
N ILE A 72 -8.27 -12.91 8.78
CA ILE A 72 -8.12 -11.80 9.74
C ILE A 72 -9.49 -11.20 10.04
N LYS A 73 -9.89 -11.21 11.32
CA LYS A 73 -11.14 -10.58 11.77
C LYS A 73 -10.93 -9.07 11.97
N GLN A 74 -11.46 -8.24 11.08
CA GLN A 74 -11.32 -6.78 11.11
C GLN A 74 -11.74 -6.13 12.44
N ASN A 75 -12.75 -6.68 13.14
CA ASN A 75 -13.22 -6.17 14.44
C ASN A 75 -12.22 -6.36 15.59
N GLN A 76 -11.19 -7.17 15.41
CA GLN A 76 -10.14 -7.39 16.42
C GLN A 76 -8.87 -6.56 16.19
N LEU A 77 -8.80 -5.77 15.12
CA LEU A 77 -7.62 -4.97 14.78
C LEU A 77 -7.69 -3.57 15.39
N TRP A 78 -6.54 -2.94 15.63
CA TRP A 78 -6.48 -1.52 16.01
C TRP A 78 -6.97 -0.66 14.83
N PRO A 79 -7.54 0.53 15.04
CA PRO A 79 -7.98 1.40 13.93
C PRO A 79 -6.91 1.57 12.83
N ARG A 80 -5.65 1.80 13.23
CA ARG A 80 -4.50 1.87 12.30
C ARG A 80 -4.19 0.55 11.58
N GLN A 81 -4.38 -0.60 12.25
CA GLN A 81 -4.21 -1.91 11.63
C GLN A 81 -5.38 -2.25 10.70
N ARG A 82 -6.60 -1.80 11.01
CA ARG A 82 -7.77 -1.88 10.13
C ARG A 82 -7.53 -1.06 8.87
N GLY A 83 -6.95 0.13 9.00
CA GLY A 83 -6.50 0.94 7.87
C GLY A 83 -5.52 0.17 6.98
N TYR A 84 -4.49 -0.45 7.58
CA TYR A 84 -3.54 -1.28 6.83
C TYR A 84 -4.19 -2.52 6.17
N TYR A 85 -5.09 -3.20 6.88
CA TYR A 85 -5.87 -4.32 6.33
C TYR A 85 -6.68 -3.90 5.10
N ASN A 86 -7.41 -2.78 5.20
CA ASN A 86 -8.18 -2.21 4.10
C ASN A 86 -7.28 -1.78 2.93
N PHE A 87 -6.08 -1.26 3.20
CA PHE A 87 -5.10 -0.94 2.16
C PHE A 87 -4.67 -2.19 1.38
N LEU A 88 -4.28 -3.26 2.08
CA LEU A 88 -3.88 -4.52 1.44
C LEU A 88 -5.03 -5.15 0.65
N LEU A 89 -6.25 -5.16 1.22
CA LEU A 89 -7.43 -5.70 0.56
C LEU A 89 -7.81 -4.87 -0.68
N GLY A 90 -7.75 -3.54 -0.55
CA GLY A 90 -7.92 -2.60 -1.64
C GLY A 90 -6.95 -2.91 -2.78
N SER A 91 -5.66 -3.03 -2.47
CA SER A 91 -4.61 -3.38 -3.46
C SER A 91 -4.86 -4.71 -4.17
N LEU A 92 -5.34 -5.75 -3.47
CA LEU A 92 -5.66 -7.05 -4.06
C LEU A 92 -6.89 -6.99 -4.98
N THR A 93 -7.90 -6.22 -4.59
CA THR A 93 -9.15 -6.12 -5.35
C THR A 93 -9.07 -5.16 -6.54
N MET A 94 -7.95 -4.47 -6.75
CA MET A 94 -7.79 -3.54 -7.89
C MET A 94 -7.89 -4.25 -9.24
N GLU A 95 -7.37 -5.48 -9.34
CA GLU A 95 -7.44 -6.30 -10.57
C GLU A 95 -8.85 -6.87 -10.80
N GLU A 96 -9.54 -7.27 -9.73
CA GLU A 96 -10.87 -7.90 -9.82
C GLU A 96 -11.99 -6.87 -9.98
N ASN A 97 -12.01 -5.84 -9.14
CA ASN A 97 -13.08 -4.86 -9.09
C ASN A 97 -12.61 -3.51 -8.53
N MET A 98 -12.40 -2.56 -9.45
CA MET A 98 -11.97 -1.20 -9.16
C MET A 98 -12.96 -0.37 -8.34
N ASN A 99 -14.25 -0.72 -8.30
CA ASN A 99 -15.22 -0.04 -7.43
C ASN A 99 -15.09 -0.49 -5.98
N VAL A 100 -14.85 -1.78 -5.77
CA VAL A 100 -14.61 -2.36 -4.44
C VAL A 100 -13.26 -1.88 -3.90
N ALA A 101 -12.23 -1.87 -4.74
CA ALA A 101 -10.91 -1.37 -4.37
C ALA A 101 -10.96 0.09 -3.91
N GLU A 102 -11.72 0.96 -4.61
CA GLU A 102 -11.88 2.37 -4.21
C GLU A 102 -12.45 2.50 -2.79
N LYS A 103 -13.47 1.70 -2.44
CA LYS A 103 -14.10 1.74 -1.11
C LYS A 103 -13.09 1.36 -0.02
N TYR A 104 -12.39 0.25 -0.20
CA TYR A 104 -11.39 -0.19 0.78
C TYR A 104 -10.22 0.78 0.91
N LEU A 105 -9.72 1.33 -0.21
CA LEU A 105 -8.64 2.30 -0.17
C LEU A 105 -9.07 3.62 0.48
N LYS A 106 -10.30 4.11 0.25
CA LYS A 106 -10.85 5.28 0.93
C LYS A 106 -10.99 5.04 2.44
N GLU A 107 -11.46 3.86 2.83
CA GLU A 107 -11.54 3.46 4.24
C GLU A 107 -10.15 3.32 4.88
N ALA A 108 -9.14 2.87 4.12
CA ALA A 108 -7.77 2.80 4.59
C ALA A 108 -7.20 4.19 4.91
N VAL A 109 -7.37 5.14 3.99
CA VAL A 109 -6.90 6.52 4.16
C VAL A 109 -7.68 7.24 5.28
N SER A 110 -8.99 7.03 5.41
CA SER A 110 -9.79 7.66 6.47
C SER A 110 -9.42 7.18 7.87
N LEU A 111 -9.08 5.90 8.02
CA LEU A 111 -8.63 5.32 9.28
C LEU A 111 -7.21 5.76 9.68
N GLY A 112 -6.43 6.25 8.72
CA GLY A 112 -5.04 6.65 8.89
C GLY A 112 -4.10 5.45 9.02
N LEU A 113 -3.00 5.48 8.27
CA LEU A 113 -1.95 4.46 8.36
C LEU A 113 -0.90 4.88 9.37
N ARG A 114 -0.23 3.91 10.00
CA ARG A 114 0.75 4.19 11.07
C ARG A 114 1.95 4.96 10.56
N HIS A 115 2.33 4.74 9.30
CA HIS A 115 3.54 5.29 8.71
C HIS A 115 3.21 6.13 7.48
N ALA A 116 3.88 7.27 7.34
CA ALA A 116 3.67 8.20 6.22
C ALA A 116 3.93 7.56 4.84
N HIS A 117 4.89 6.63 4.75
CA HIS A 117 5.16 5.90 3.51
C HIS A 117 4.02 4.96 3.11
N ASP A 118 3.38 4.31 4.09
CA ASP A 118 2.22 3.45 3.82
C ASP A 118 1.02 4.31 3.41
N GLU A 119 0.84 5.47 4.05
CA GLU A 119 -0.20 6.44 3.66
C GLU A 119 0.02 6.96 2.23
N ALA A 120 1.27 7.28 1.87
CA ALA A 120 1.62 7.65 0.50
C ALA A 120 1.31 6.52 -0.49
N ALA A 121 1.62 5.27 -0.16
CA ALA A 121 1.28 4.12 -1.01
C ALA A 121 -0.24 3.93 -1.16
N ALA A 122 -1.01 4.13 -0.08
CA ALA A 122 -2.48 4.05 -0.14
C ALA A 122 -3.09 5.14 -1.03
N LYS A 123 -2.62 6.39 -0.90
CA LYS A 123 -3.05 7.51 -1.75
C LYS A 123 -2.62 7.31 -3.21
N LEU A 124 -1.46 6.72 -3.45
CA LEU A 124 -0.99 6.38 -4.79
C LEU A 124 -1.90 5.35 -5.46
N ASN A 125 -2.27 4.28 -4.73
CA ASN A 125 -3.23 3.30 -5.23
C ASN A 125 -4.61 3.93 -5.52
N LEU A 126 -5.08 4.88 -4.68
CA LEU A 126 -6.27 5.67 -5.01
C LEU A 126 -6.08 6.50 -6.29
N ALA A 127 -4.90 7.08 -6.51
CA ALA A 127 -4.61 7.85 -7.71
C ALA A 127 -4.66 6.96 -8.97
N VAL A 128 -4.18 5.71 -8.89
CA VAL A 128 -4.30 4.69 -9.96
C VAL A 128 -5.78 4.35 -10.23
N VAL A 129 -6.58 4.14 -9.18
CA VAL A 129 -8.02 3.88 -9.33
C VAL A 129 -8.75 5.11 -9.91
N ALA A 130 -8.37 6.32 -9.51
CA ALA A 130 -8.94 7.55 -10.04
C ALA A 130 -8.53 7.78 -11.51
N SER A 131 -7.28 7.47 -11.88
CA SER A 131 -6.79 7.62 -13.26
C SER A 131 -7.50 6.68 -14.22
N THR A 132 -7.71 5.42 -13.82
CA THR A 132 -8.46 4.44 -14.63
C THR A 132 -9.93 4.80 -14.79
N LYS A 133 -10.53 5.47 -13.80
CA LYS A 133 -11.90 6.03 -13.86
C LYS A 133 -12.00 7.40 -14.54
N ARG A 134 -10.93 7.89 -15.19
CA ARG A 134 -10.83 9.22 -15.82
C ARG A 134 -11.10 10.40 -14.88
N ARG A 135 -10.94 10.24 -13.56
CA ARG A 135 -11.06 11.31 -12.57
C ARG A 135 -9.71 12.03 -12.41
N THR A 136 -9.31 12.75 -13.45
CA THR A 136 -7.98 13.39 -13.53
C THR A 136 -7.71 14.39 -12.40
N ARG A 137 -8.72 15.19 -12.00
CA ARG A 137 -8.60 16.15 -10.90
C ARG A 137 -8.30 15.46 -9.56
N GLU A 138 -9.07 14.42 -9.22
CA GLU A 138 -8.87 13.63 -7.99
C GLU A 138 -7.49 12.95 -8.00
N ALA A 139 -7.10 12.36 -9.13
CA ALA A 139 -5.79 11.72 -9.28
C ALA A 139 -4.62 12.70 -9.10
N ILE A 140 -4.69 13.91 -9.65
CA ILE A 140 -3.63 14.93 -9.51
C ILE A 140 -3.50 15.38 -8.05
N MET A 141 -4.62 15.62 -7.36
CA MET A 141 -4.58 15.99 -5.93
C MET A 141 -3.92 14.90 -5.09
N LEU A 142 -4.29 13.64 -5.32
CA LEU A 142 -3.70 12.50 -4.62
C LEU A 142 -2.20 12.35 -4.91
N LEU A 143 -1.76 12.58 -6.15
CA LEU A 143 -0.34 12.51 -6.52
C LEU A 143 0.50 13.59 -5.85
N ASN A 144 -0.03 14.81 -5.71
CA ASN A 144 0.63 15.89 -4.99
C ASN A 144 0.81 15.54 -3.51
N ASP A 145 -0.23 14.96 -2.89
CA ASP A 145 -0.16 14.45 -1.52
C ASP A 145 0.90 13.34 -1.37
N CYS A 146 0.99 12.43 -2.35
CA CYS A 146 2.00 11.37 -2.35
C CYS A 146 3.42 11.94 -2.37
N LYS A 147 3.69 12.93 -3.23
CA LYS A 147 5.02 13.58 -3.31
C LYS A 147 5.43 14.25 -2.02
N ARG A 148 4.47 14.84 -1.30
CA ARG A 148 4.72 15.46 0.02
C ARG A 148 5.03 14.43 1.10
N LEU A 149 4.37 13.28 1.06
CA LEU A 149 4.54 12.20 2.04
C LEU A 149 5.73 11.26 1.72
N ASP A 150 6.18 11.18 0.47
CA ASP A 150 7.31 10.35 0.04
C ASP A 150 8.67 11.03 0.31
N THR A 151 9.01 11.19 1.57
CA THR A 151 10.28 11.83 1.98
C THR A 151 11.53 11.01 1.62
N LYS A 152 11.36 9.69 1.40
CA LYS A 152 12.47 8.76 1.12
C LYS A 152 12.60 8.43 -0.37
N GLY A 153 11.75 8.99 -1.22
CA GLY A 153 11.75 8.77 -2.67
C GLY A 153 11.45 7.33 -3.09
N MET A 154 10.87 6.50 -2.22
CA MET A 154 10.64 5.08 -2.49
C MET A 154 9.52 4.86 -3.51
N LEU A 155 8.61 5.82 -3.66
CA LEU A 155 7.47 5.75 -4.57
C LEU A 155 7.69 6.63 -5.81
N THR A 156 8.85 7.29 -5.95
CA THR A 156 9.14 8.21 -7.06
C THR A 156 8.87 7.61 -8.43
N LYS A 157 9.27 6.36 -8.65
CA LYS A 157 9.05 5.65 -9.92
C LYS A 157 7.55 5.47 -10.18
N ASP A 158 6.82 5.00 -9.18
CA ASP A 158 5.40 4.71 -9.30
C ASP A 158 4.57 5.99 -9.47
N ILE A 159 4.90 7.06 -8.73
CA ILE A 159 4.30 8.39 -8.89
C ILE A 159 4.45 8.87 -10.35
N LYS A 160 5.65 8.75 -10.94
CA LYS A 160 5.87 9.13 -12.34
C LYS A 160 5.03 8.31 -13.31
N MET A 161 4.89 6.99 -13.08
CA MET A 161 4.04 6.13 -13.92
C MET A 161 2.57 6.56 -13.87
N VAL A 162 2.04 6.86 -12.67
CA VAL A 162 0.66 7.31 -12.52
C VAL A 162 0.46 8.70 -13.10
N GLU A 163 1.42 9.62 -12.93
CA GLU A 163 1.39 10.93 -13.58
C GLU A 163 1.34 10.83 -15.10
N GLN A 164 2.13 9.93 -15.68
CA GLN A 164 2.10 9.66 -17.11
C GLN A 164 0.77 9.04 -17.53
N ALA A 165 0.17 8.15 -16.75
CA ALA A 165 -1.15 7.59 -17.03
C ALA A 165 -2.25 8.67 -16.99
N VAL A 166 -2.21 9.59 -16.02
CA VAL A 166 -3.17 10.71 -15.91
C VAL A 166 -3.01 11.70 -17.07
N LYS A 167 -1.76 12.05 -17.43
CA LYS A 167 -1.47 12.94 -18.56
C LYS A 167 -1.75 12.28 -19.91
N GLY A 168 -1.30 11.04 -20.10
CA GLY A 168 -1.46 10.25 -21.32
C GLY A 168 -2.89 9.79 -21.60
N GLY A 169 -3.71 9.64 -20.55
CA GLY A 169 -5.16 9.43 -20.67
C GLY A 169 -5.92 10.67 -21.16
N GLY A 170 -5.31 11.86 -21.07
CA GLY A 170 -5.82 13.12 -21.64
C GLY A 170 -5.06 13.62 -22.89
N ALA A 171 -3.84 13.15 -23.14
CA ALA A 171 -2.94 13.65 -24.18
C ALA A 171 -2.96 12.80 -25.47
N LYS A 172 -4.12 12.23 -25.84
CA LYS A 172 -4.37 11.68 -27.18
C LYS A 172 -5.51 12.38 -27.92
N THR A 173 -5.72 13.68 -27.64
CA THR A 173 -6.63 14.53 -28.44
C THR A 173 -6.08 15.93 -28.76
N SER A 174 -4.78 16.17 -28.58
CA SER A 174 -4.18 17.46 -28.93
C SER A 174 -2.81 17.33 -29.60
N THR A 175 -2.79 16.64 -30.74
CA THR A 175 -1.92 17.03 -31.86
C THR A 175 -2.77 17.17 -33.12
N GLY A 176 -3.81 18.00 -33.01
CA GLY A 176 -4.29 18.79 -34.13
C GLY A 176 -3.26 19.90 -34.39
N GLY A 177 -2.15 19.52 -35.01
CA GLY A 177 -1.17 20.45 -35.57
C GLY A 177 -1.74 21.06 -36.84
N ARG A 178 -2.54 22.11 -36.66
CA ARG A 178 -2.97 23.02 -37.72
C ARG A 178 -1.73 23.79 -38.19
N GLY A 179 -1.12 23.35 -39.29
CA GLY A 179 0.08 23.98 -39.83
C GLY A 179 0.34 23.55 -41.27
N GLY A 180 -0.11 24.35 -42.24
CA GLY A 180 0.45 24.37 -43.58
C GLY A 180 -0.29 23.58 -44.66
N ALA A 181 -1.49 24.05 -45.05
CA ALA A 181 -1.88 23.91 -46.44
C ALA A 181 -0.90 24.73 -47.29
N SER A 182 0.07 24.09 -47.94
CA SER A 182 0.88 24.74 -48.97
C SER A 182 1.14 23.80 -50.15
N SER A 183 0.34 24.03 -51.20
CA SER A 183 0.88 24.36 -52.53
C SER A 183 1.77 23.32 -53.26
N SER A 184 1.53 22.01 -53.15
CA SER A 184 2.14 21.05 -54.09
C SER A 184 1.23 20.71 -55.30
N ALA A 185 -0.10 20.84 -55.16
CA ALA A 185 -1.02 20.50 -56.24
C ALA A 185 -1.21 21.60 -57.31
N ARG A 186 -0.84 22.87 -57.02
CA ARG A 186 -1.03 24.00 -57.96
C ARG A 186 0.14 24.21 -58.91
N GLN A 187 1.33 23.67 -58.59
CA GLN A 187 2.54 23.85 -59.38
C GLN A 187 2.60 22.89 -60.59
N ALA A 188 1.91 21.76 -60.53
CA ALA A 188 1.83 20.79 -61.63
C ALA A 188 0.98 21.26 -62.83
N ARG A 189 0.13 22.28 -62.69
CA ARG A 189 -0.70 22.81 -63.79
C ARG A 189 -0.04 23.92 -64.61
N ARG A 190 1.14 24.41 -64.22
CA ARG A 190 1.82 25.52 -64.92
C ARG A 190 2.96 25.07 -65.84
N SER A 191 3.25 23.78 -65.90
CA SER A 191 4.29 23.18 -66.78
C SER A 191 3.75 22.69 -68.14
N LYS A 192 2.48 22.92 -68.45
CA LYS A 192 1.90 22.70 -69.79
C LYS A 192 1.46 24.04 -70.37
N LYS A 193 2.43 24.85 -70.77
CA LYS A 193 2.25 25.88 -71.79
C LYS A 193 3.56 26.18 -72.46
#